data_AF-A0A7W4Z9D5-F1
#
_entry.id   AF-A0A7W4Z9D5-F1
#
_cell.length_a   1.000
_cell.length_b   1.000
_cell.length_c   1.000
_cell.angle_alpha   90.00
_cell.angle_beta   90.00
_cell.angle_gamma   90.00
#
_symmetry.space_group_name_H-M   'P 1'
#
loop_
_entity.id
_entity.type
_entity.pdbx_description
1 polymer ?
#
loop_
_entity_poly.entity_id
_entity_poly.type
_entity_poly.pdbx_seq_one_letter_code
_entity_poly.pdbx_strand_id
1 'polypeptide(L)'
;MKTKLLLSLLLCLIPALSLGQGFDENYEVRKGDFNGDGLTDLYIRQKPQVVILHGDIATPIVLPAPVKDFVLRQQANGSYTVVSDLSSPQRSQVLGWNTATELLVLTSDLNFDGYKDIFIRGIEGSVLGQYNQIVFSPTGQNSHRVKSERLTLISRLSSLMPIGG
;
A
#
# COMPACT_ATOMS: atom_id res chain seq x y z
N MET A 1 37.90 32.80 13.68
CA MET A 1 37.38 31.41 13.52
C MET A 1 35.88 31.31 13.84
N LYS A 2 34.99 32.03 13.15
CA LYS A 2 33.53 31.95 13.44
C LYS A 2 32.61 31.95 12.20
N THR A 3 33.13 31.97 10.98
CA THR A 3 32.31 32.05 9.75
C THR A 3 32.29 30.77 8.91
N LYS A 4 33.05 29.73 9.28
CA LYS A 4 33.02 28.44 8.56
C LYS A 4 31.96 27.45 9.08
N LEU A 5 31.33 27.73 10.23
CA LEU A 5 30.37 26.81 10.86
C LEU A 5 28.93 27.02 10.36
N LEU A 6 28.60 28.20 9.81
CA LEU A 6 27.23 28.49 9.37
C LEU A 6 26.89 27.88 8.00
N LEU A 7 27.91 27.58 7.17
CA LEU A 7 27.70 27.00 5.84
C LEU A 7 27.54 25.47 5.87
N SER A 8 27.96 24.80 6.95
CA SER A 8 27.83 23.35 7.11
C SER A 8 26.45 22.91 7.57
N LEU A 9 25.69 23.79 8.25
CA LEU A 9 24.35 23.45 8.75
C LEU A 9 23.26 23.63 7.67
N LEU A 10 23.51 24.45 6.65
CA LEU A 10 22.57 24.71 5.56
C LEU A 10 22.59 23.60 4.48
N LEU A 11 23.63 22.77 4.43
CA LEU A 11 23.75 21.67 3.45
C LEU A 11 23.03 20.38 3.90
N CYS A 12 22.66 20.24 5.17
CA CYS A 12 21.90 19.10 5.69
C CYS A 12 20.37 19.28 5.61
N LEU A 13 19.89 20.42 5.11
CA LEU A 13 18.46 20.73 5.01
C LEU A 13 17.99 20.84 3.56
N ILE A 14 18.58 20.06 2.66
CA ILE A 14 17.91 19.73 1.40
C ILE A 14 17.03 18.53 1.74
N PRO A 15 15.71 18.66 1.94
CA PRO A 15 14.87 17.49 1.74
C PRO A 15 15.19 17.03 0.33
N ALA A 16 15.85 15.88 0.20
CA ALA A 16 16.00 15.23 -1.09
C ALA A 16 14.60 15.23 -1.67
N LEU A 17 14.42 15.94 -2.78
CA LEU A 17 13.15 15.98 -3.49
C LEU A 17 12.95 14.56 -4.00
N SER A 18 12.38 13.69 -3.17
CA SER A 18 11.98 12.37 -3.59
C SER A 18 10.84 12.59 -4.56
N LEU A 19 11.12 12.47 -5.86
CA LEU A 19 10.10 12.16 -6.83
C LEU A 19 9.54 10.82 -6.36
N GLY A 20 8.43 10.86 -5.60
CA GLY A 20 7.93 9.70 -4.86
C GLY A 20 7.90 8.46 -5.75
N GLN A 21 8.89 7.59 -5.58
CA GLN A 21 8.94 6.29 -6.24
C GLN A 21 8.08 5.32 -5.43
N GLY A 22 7.73 4.17 -6.00
CA GLY A 22 6.83 3.23 -5.33
C GLY A 22 5.36 3.50 -5.65
N PHE A 23 4.46 3.25 -4.70
CA PHE A 23 3.02 3.29 -4.94
C PHE A 23 2.49 4.71 -5.15
N ASP A 24 1.39 4.84 -5.89
CA ASP A 24 0.66 6.10 -6.08
C ASP A 24 -0.82 5.99 -5.67
N GLU A 25 -1.55 7.09 -5.74
CA GLU A 25 -2.98 7.15 -5.39
C GLU A 25 -3.91 6.36 -6.33
N ASN A 26 -3.39 5.78 -7.43
CA ASN A 26 -4.18 5.09 -8.44
C ASN A 26 -4.28 3.58 -8.18
N TYR A 27 -3.77 3.10 -7.05
CA TYR A 27 -3.91 1.70 -6.64
C TYR A 27 -5.32 1.40 -6.11
N GLU A 28 -5.81 0.21 -6.43
CA GLU A 28 -7.05 -0.37 -5.92
C GLU A 28 -6.80 -1.75 -5.32
N VAL A 29 -7.74 -2.19 -4.48
CA VAL A 29 -7.78 -3.54 -3.94
C VAL A 29 -8.99 -4.27 -4.51
N ARG A 30 -8.77 -5.51 -4.96
CA ARG A 30 -9.83 -6.46 -5.31
C ARG A 30 -9.78 -7.63 -4.35
N LYS A 31 -10.91 -8.32 -4.13
CA LYS A 31 -11.00 -9.43 -3.17
C LYS A 31 -11.56 -10.70 -3.80
N GLY A 32 -11.01 -11.84 -3.39
CA GLY A 32 -11.44 -13.16 -3.83
C GLY A 32 -10.70 -14.25 -3.06
N ASP A 33 -10.63 -15.44 -3.64
CA ASP A 33 -9.91 -16.60 -3.09
C ASP A 33 -8.92 -17.07 -4.15
N PHE A 34 -7.63 -16.88 -3.88
CA PHE A 34 -6.51 -17.12 -4.77
C PHE A 34 -6.21 -18.62 -4.89
N ASN A 35 -6.23 -19.34 -3.76
CA ASN A 35 -5.78 -20.72 -3.64
C ASN A 35 -6.90 -21.72 -3.28
N GLY A 36 -8.15 -21.28 -3.22
CA GLY A 36 -9.31 -22.14 -3.00
C GLY A 36 -9.44 -22.64 -1.57
N ASP A 37 -8.88 -21.94 -0.59
CA ASP A 37 -8.90 -22.34 0.82
C ASP A 37 -10.06 -21.74 1.62
N GLY A 38 -10.91 -20.93 0.97
CA GLY A 38 -12.04 -20.27 1.58
C GLY A 38 -11.69 -19.01 2.38
N LEU A 39 -10.41 -18.61 2.41
CA LEU A 39 -9.97 -17.34 2.98
C LEU A 39 -10.04 -16.22 1.95
N THR A 40 -10.13 -14.97 2.42
CA THR A 40 -10.23 -13.81 1.53
C THR A 40 -8.86 -13.20 1.28
N ASP A 41 -8.42 -13.31 0.04
CA ASP A 41 -7.20 -12.74 -0.47
C ASP A 41 -7.44 -11.37 -1.10
N LEU A 42 -6.39 -10.55 -1.12
CA LEU A 42 -6.44 -9.20 -1.64
C LEU A 42 -5.50 -9.08 -2.84
N TYR A 43 -6.03 -8.66 -3.99
CA TYR A 43 -5.24 -8.36 -5.17
C TYR A 43 -5.03 -6.84 -5.28
N ILE A 44 -3.76 -6.42 -5.23
CA ILE A 44 -3.34 -5.02 -5.24
C ILE A 44 -2.84 -4.71 -6.64
N ARG A 45 -3.45 -3.71 -7.28
CA ARG A 45 -3.10 -3.29 -8.64
C ARG A 45 -3.25 -1.80 -8.83
N GLN A 46 -2.52 -1.25 -9.79
CA GLN A 46 -2.81 0.09 -10.29
C GLN A 46 -4.00 0.04 -11.27
N LYS A 47 -4.88 1.03 -11.20
CA LYS A 47 -5.85 1.29 -12.26
C LYS A 47 -5.11 1.68 -13.54
N PRO A 48 -5.52 1.19 -14.73
CA PRO A 48 -4.88 1.57 -15.97
C PRO A 48 -4.93 3.08 -16.15
N GLN A 49 -3.76 3.70 -16.28
CA GLN A 49 -3.65 5.11 -16.62
C GLN A 49 -3.36 5.24 -18.11
N VAL A 50 -4.13 6.09 -18.80
CA VAL A 50 -4.00 6.29 -20.24
C VAL A 50 -3.77 7.77 -20.52
N VAL A 51 -2.70 8.07 -21.23
CA VAL A 51 -2.44 9.39 -21.81
C VAL A 51 -2.92 9.36 -23.26
N ILE A 52 -3.78 10.30 -23.65
CA ILE A 52 -4.18 10.47 -25.04
C ILE A 52 -3.31 11.55 -25.67
N LEU A 53 -2.48 11.17 -26.64
CA LEU A 53 -1.82 12.15 -27.49
C LEU A 53 -2.81 12.59 -28.58
N HIS A 54 -3.04 13.90 -28.68
CA HIS A 54 -3.93 14.47 -29.69
C HIS A 54 -3.13 15.03 -30.87
N GLY A 55 -3.75 14.96 -32.04
CA GLY A 55 -3.26 15.39 -33.35
C GLY A 55 -4.37 15.07 -34.36
N ASP A 56 -4.02 14.78 -35.61
CA ASP A 56 -5.01 14.31 -36.59
C ASP A 56 -5.60 12.94 -36.19
N ILE A 57 -4.85 12.13 -35.44
CA ILE A 57 -5.27 10.84 -34.89
C ILE A 57 -4.99 10.84 -33.39
N ALA A 58 -6.01 10.54 -32.59
CA ALA A 58 -5.86 10.30 -31.16
C ALA A 58 -5.15 8.97 -30.89
N THR A 59 -3.99 9.01 -30.24
CA THR A 59 -3.20 7.81 -29.91
C THR A 59 -3.16 7.59 -28.39
N PRO A 60 -3.79 6.52 -27.87
CA PRO A 60 -3.71 6.19 -26.45
C PRO A 60 -2.37 5.53 -26.10
N ILE A 61 -1.76 5.99 -25.01
CA ILE A 61 -0.56 5.41 -24.40
C ILE A 61 -0.93 4.95 -22.98
N VAL A 62 -0.82 3.65 -22.72
CA VAL A 62 -1.00 3.09 -21.38
C VAL A 62 0.29 3.29 -20.60
N LEU A 63 0.21 3.95 -19.45
CA LEU A 63 1.36 4.16 -18.58
C LEU A 63 1.65 2.87 -17.78
N PRO A 64 2.94 2.50 -17.64
CA PRO A 64 3.31 1.38 -16.78
C PRO A 64 3.10 1.76 -15.31
N ALA A 65 2.67 0.77 -14.51
CA ALA A 65 2.56 0.95 -13.08
C ALA A 65 3.96 1.09 -12.44
N PRO A 66 4.13 2.01 -11.48
CA PRO A 66 5.42 2.19 -10.80
C PRO A 66 5.78 0.97 -9.94
N VAL A 67 4.77 0.24 -9.46
CA VAL A 67 4.92 -1.02 -8.73
C VAL A 67 4.05 -2.09 -9.40
N LYS A 68 4.63 -3.27 -9.67
CA LYS A 68 3.88 -4.40 -10.25
C LYS A 68 2.74 -4.84 -9.32
N ASP A 69 1.73 -5.46 -9.92
CA ASP A 69 0.61 -6.03 -9.22
C ASP A 69 0.99 -7.33 -8.48
N PHE A 70 0.31 -7.61 -7.37
CA PHE A 70 0.57 -8.79 -6.54
C PHE A 70 -0.67 -9.14 -5.72
N VAL A 71 -0.67 -10.36 -5.17
CA VAL A 71 -1.71 -10.83 -4.26
C VAL A 71 -1.15 -10.87 -2.83
N LEU A 72 -1.91 -10.33 -1.88
CA LEU A 72 -1.79 -10.66 -0.47
C LEU A 72 -2.64 -11.89 -0.21
N ARG A 73 -1.97 -13.04 -0.09
CA ARG A 73 -2.62 -14.31 0.23
C ARG A 73 -2.72 -14.48 1.73
N GLN A 74 -3.95 -14.53 2.24
CA GLN A 74 -4.25 -14.78 3.64
C GLN A 74 -3.75 -16.17 4.03
N GLN A 75 -3.32 -16.33 5.26
CA GLN A 75 -2.88 -17.59 5.85
C GLN A 75 -3.84 -17.97 6.97
N ALA A 76 -3.90 -19.26 7.31
CA ALA A 76 -4.79 -19.77 8.36
C ALA A 76 -4.57 -19.09 9.75
N ASN A 77 -3.36 -18.58 10.00
CA ASN A 77 -3.04 -17.82 11.21
C ASN A 77 -3.46 -16.32 11.15
N GLY A 78 -4.12 -15.90 10.07
CA GLY A 78 -4.52 -14.52 9.82
C GLY A 78 -3.42 -13.59 9.32
N SER A 79 -2.21 -14.08 9.05
CA SER A 79 -1.17 -13.29 8.38
C SER A 79 -1.39 -13.25 6.87
N TYR A 80 -0.75 -12.31 6.18
CA TYR A 80 -0.71 -12.25 4.72
C TYR A 80 0.69 -12.54 4.18
N THR A 81 0.75 -13.32 3.10
CA THR A 81 1.96 -13.55 2.30
C THR A 81 1.83 -12.86 0.96
N VAL A 82 2.94 -12.34 0.43
CA VAL A 82 2.96 -11.69 -0.88
C VAL A 82 3.21 -12.75 -1.95
N VAL A 83 2.34 -12.78 -2.95
CA VAL A 83 2.51 -13.56 -4.17
C VAL A 83 2.72 -12.60 -5.33
N SER A 84 3.97 -12.49 -5.78
CA SER A 84 4.37 -11.74 -6.98
C SER A 84 4.40 -12.63 -8.22
N ASP A 85 4.71 -12.04 -9.38
CA ASP A 85 5.01 -12.75 -10.63
C ASP A 85 3.92 -13.76 -11.06
N LEU A 86 2.66 -13.33 -10.93
CA LEU A 86 1.49 -14.12 -11.28
C LEU A 86 1.59 -14.69 -12.70
N SER A 87 1.37 -15.99 -12.84
CA SER A 87 1.22 -16.64 -14.15
C SER A 87 0.01 -16.07 -14.92
N SER A 88 -0.02 -16.25 -16.25
CA SER A 88 -1.15 -15.76 -17.06
C SER A 88 -2.52 -16.29 -16.57
N PRO A 89 -2.69 -17.58 -16.20
CA PRO A 89 -3.95 -18.05 -15.61
C PRO A 89 -4.30 -17.37 -14.29
N GLN A 90 -3.32 -17.17 -13.41
CA GLN A 90 -3.53 -16.48 -12.13
C GLN A 90 -3.93 -15.01 -12.34
N ARG A 91 -3.32 -14.30 -13.29
CA ARG A 91 -3.73 -12.93 -13.65
C ARG A 91 -5.17 -12.88 -14.14
N SER A 92 -5.57 -13.79 -15.01
CA SER A 92 -6.95 -13.86 -15.49
C SER A 92 -7.95 -14.11 -14.36
N GLN A 93 -7.61 -14.96 -13.38
CA GLN A 93 -8.43 -15.21 -12.20
C GLN A 93 -8.62 -13.93 -11.36
N VAL A 94 -7.52 -13.27 -10.96
CA VAL A 94 -7.60 -12.10 -10.06
C VAL A 94 -8.19 -10.85 -10.73
N LEU A 95 -8.08 -10.73 -12.06
CA LEU A 95 -8.76 -9.68 -12.83
C LEU A 95 -10.29 -9.83 -12.83
N GLY A 96 -10.82 -11.04 -12.57
CA GLY A 96 -12.26 -11.28 -12.42
C GLY A 96 -12.82 -10.91 -11.04
N TRP A 97 -11.97 -10.61 -10.06
CA TRP A 97 -12.39 -10.29 -8.70
C TRP A 97 -13.07 -8.94 -8.61
N ASN A 98 -14.05 -8.84 -7.70
CA ASN A 98 -14.74 -7.60 -7.42
C ASN A 98 -13.79 -6.61 -6.73
N THR A 99 -13.93 -5.32 -7.09
CA THR A 99 -13.22 -4.25 -6.38
C THR A 99 -13.78 -4.14 -4.96
N ALA A 100 -12.88 -4.11 -3.98
CA ALA A 100 -13.23 -3.94 -2.57
C ALA A 100 -13.39 -2.45 -2.25
N THR A 101 -14.51 -1.87 -2.69
CA THR A 101 -14.78 -0.42 -2.59
C THR A 101 -14.93 0.08 -1.16
N GLU A 102 -15.12 -0.83 -0.21
CA GLU A 102 -15.17 -0.54 1.21
C GLU A 102 -13.77 -0.39 1.85
N LEU A 103 -12.71 -0.81 1.15
CA LEU A 103 -11.34 -0.67 1.61
C LEU A 103 -10.76 0.67 1.15
N LEU A 104 -10.13 1.38 2.09
CA LEU A 104 -9.43 2.62 1.79
C LEU A 104 -7.94 2.34 1.57
N VAL A 105 -7.42 2.74 0.41
CA VAL A 105 -6.00 2.65 0.05
C VAL A 105 -5.37 4.03 0.21
N LEU A 106 -4.41 4.14 1.12
CA LEU A 106 -3.65 5.37 1.35
C LEU A 106 -2.19 5.15 0.97
N THR A 107 -1.56 6.12 0.31
CA THR A 107 -0.14 6.05 -0.04
C THR A 107 0.68 7.11 0.66
N SER A 108 1.78 6.68 1.26
CA SER A 108 2.76 7.54 1.95
C SER A 108 4.04 6.75 2.13
N ASP A 109 5.19 7.42 2.20
CA ASP A 109 6.43 6.79 2.68
C ASP A 109 6.31 6.57 4.20
N LEU A 110 6.03 5.33 4.63
CA LEU A 110 5.71 5.00 6.02
C LEU A 110 6.92 4.55 6.82
N ASN A 111 7.97 4.08 6.13
CA ASN A 111 9.23 3.65 6.75
C ASN A 111 10.39 4.64 6.51
N PHE A 112 10.14 5.76 5.83
CA PHE A 112 11.11 6.81 5.49
C PHE A 112 12.26 6.32 4.60
N ASP A 113 11.99 5.37 3.70
CA ASP A 113 12.99 4.83 2.77
C ASP A 113 13.03 5.57 1.41
N GLY A 114 12.18 6.58 1.23
CA GLY A 114 12.07 7.38 0.01
C GLY A 114 11.10 6.82 -1.03
N TYR A 115 10.52 5.64 -0.80
CA TYR A 115 9.48 5.03 -1.63
C TYR A 115 8.13 5.09 -0.91
N LYS A 116 7.08 5.47 -1.64
CA LYS A 116 5.72 5.47 -1.13
C LYS A 116 5.23 4.03 -0.93
N ASP A 117 4.74 3.75 0.27
CA ASP A 117 4.11 2.51 0.70
C ASP A 117 2.58 2.59 0.57
N ILE A 118 1.88 1.46 0.72
CA ILE A 118 0.42 1.40 0.84
C ILE A 118 0.01 1.11 2.29
N PHE A 119 -0.99 1.82 2.78
CA PHE A 119 -1.79 1.44 3.94
C PHE A 119 -3.22 1.12 3.50
N ILE A 120 -3.65 -0.13 3.72
CA ILE A 120 -5.00 -0.62 3.43
C ILE A 120 -5.80 -0.62 4.73
N ARG A 121 -6.83 0.21 4.78
CA ARG A 121 -7.73 0.37 5.93
C ARG A 121 -9.11 -0.23 5.65
N GLY A 122 -9.75 -0.74 6.70
CA GLY A 122 -11.13 -1.23 6.67
C GLY A 122 -11.25 -2.75 6.51
N ILE A 123 -10.10 -3.44 6.50
CA ILE A 123 -10.05 -4.89 6.27
C ILE A 123 -10.84 -5.64 7.35
N GLU A 124 -10.83 -5.18 8.60
CA GLU A 124 -11.58 -5.80 9.69
C GLU A 124 -13.10 -5.87 9.45
N GLY A 125 -13.66 -4.94 8.67
CA GLY A 125 -15.06 -4.92 8.28
C GLY A 125 -15.38 -5.79 7.06
N SER A 126 -14.37 -6.14 6.26
CA SER A 126 -14.50 -6.91 5.02
C SER A 126 -14.08 -8.37 5.14
N VAL A 127 -13.12 -8.64 6.03
CA VAL A 127 -12.50 -9.93 6.26
C VAL A 127 -12.46 -10.17 7.76
N LEU A 128 -13.23 -11.16 8.22
CA LEU A 128 -13.40 -11.41 9.65
C LEU A 128 -12.06 -11.73 10.33
N GLY A 129 -11.82 -11.07 11.48
CA GLY A 129 -10.63 -11.29 12.31
C GLY A 129 -9.33 -10.72 11.72
N GLN A 130 -9.41 -9.90 10.68
CA GLN A 130 -8.23 -9.31 10.04
C GLN A 130 -8.00 -7.86 10.46
N TYR A 131 -6.74 -7.45 10.44
CA TYR A 131 -6.33 -6.08 10.73
C TYR A 131 -6.03 -5.31 9.44
N ASN A 132 -5.85 -3.99 9.57
CA ASN A 132 -5.36 -3.16 8.48
C ASN A 132 -3.96 -3.62 8.06
N GLN A 133 -3.56 -3.37 6.82
CA GLN A 133 -2.27 -3.83 6.31
C GLN A 133 -1.43 -2.65 5.84
N ILE A 134 -0.15 -2.67 6.17
CA ILE A 134 0.87 -1.85 5.51
C ILE A 134 1.60 -2.77 4.52
N VAL A 135 1.72 -2.32 3.28
CA VAL A 135 2.53 -2.97 2.25
C VAL A 135 3.66 -2.03 1.87
N PHE A 136 4.89 -2.45 2.17
CA PHE A 136 6.07 -1.68 1.84
C PHE A 136 6.43 -1.82 0.36
N SER A 137 6.77 -0.70 -0.26
CA SER A 137 7.26 -0.67 -1.64
C SER A 137 8.55 -1.48 -1.76
N PRO A 138 8.78 -2.18 -2.89
CA PRO A 138 10.03 -2.89 -3.10
C PRO A 138 11.15 -1.88 -3.34
N THR A 139 12.18 -1.89 -2.49
CA THR A 139 13.44 -1.18 -2.75
C THR A 139 14.40 -2.12 -3.49
N GLY A 140 14.61 -1.92 -4.79
CA GLY A 140 15.48 -2.79 -5.61
C GLY A 140 14.83 -4.15 -5.96
N GLN A 141 15.58 -5.25 -5.88
CA GLN A 141 15.14 -6.62 -6.26
C GLN A 141 14.33 -7.36 -5.18
N ASN A 142 13.91 -6.69 -4.10
CA ASN A 142 13.22 -7.34 -3.00
C ASN A 142 11.71 -7.38 -3.23
N SER A 143 11.08 -8.53 -2.92
CA SER A 143 9.63 -8.71 -2.89
C SER A 143 8.96 -7.78 -1.88
N HIS A 144 7.68 -7.45 -2.10
CA HIS A 144 6.89 -6.65 -1.16
C HIS A 144 6.93 -7.25 0.25
N ARG A 145 6.93 -6.40 1.27
CA ARG A 145 6.83 -6.81 2.68
C ARG A 145 5.52 -6.30 3.24
N VAL A 146 4.85 -7.13 4.05
CA VAL A 146 3.52 -6.81 4.59
C VAL A 146 3.57 -6.85 6.10
N LYS A 147 2.92 -5.88 6.73
CA LYS A 147 2.76 -5.79 8.18
C LYS A 147 1.30 -5.52 8.52
N SER A 148 0.75 -6.34 9.41
CA SER A 148 -0.60 -6.13 9.93
C SER A 148 -0.59 -5.11 11.07
N GLU A 149 -1.53 -4.17 11.04
CA GLU A 149 -1.63 -3.05 11.98
C GLU A 149 -3.03 -2.97 12.60
N ARG A 150 -3.08 -3.10 13.93
CA ARG A 150 -4.30 -2.84 14.69
C ARG A 150 -4.37 -1.36 15.02
N LEU A 151 -5.37 -0.65 14.49
CA LEU A 151 -5.68 0.69 14.96
C LEU A 151 -6.22 0.58 16.38
N THR A 152 -5.36 0.82 17.36
CA THR A 152 -5.81 0.94 18.75
C THR A 152 -6.39 2.34 18.88
N LEU A 153 -7.71 2.48 18.95
CA LEU A 153 -8.30 3.73 19.43
C LEU A 153 -7.61 4.06 20.77
N ILE A 154 -6.94 5.21 20.86
CA ILE A 154 -6.43 5.70 22.14
C ILE A 154 -7.65 6.10 22.98
N SER A 155 -8.26 5.14 23.69
CA SER A 155 -9.28 5.39 24.72
C SER A 155 -8.68 5.32 26.14
N ARG A 156 -7.38 5.54 26.29
CA ARG A 156 -6.76 5.62 27.63
C ARG A 156 -6.90 7.02 28.21
N LEU A 157 -8.11 7.40 28.58
CA LEU A 157 -8.39 8.50 29.51
C LEU A 157 -9.78 8.31 30.15
N SER A 158 -9.93 7.27 30.97
CA SER A 158 -11.09 7.13 31.88
C SER A 158 -10.78 6.28 33.12
N SER A 159 -9.56 6.36 33.67
CA SER A 159 -9.17 5.56 34.85
C SER A 159 -8.45 6.36 35.95
N LEU A 160 -8.66 7.67 36.05
CA LEU A 160 -8.22 8.43 37.24
C LEU A 160 -9.33 9.37 37.69
N MET A 161 -10.32 8.82 38.40
CA MET A 161 -10.85 9.40 39.64
C MET A 161 -11.83 8.39 40.26
N PRO A 162 -11.49 7.75 41.39
CA PRO A 162 -12.50 7.11 42.22
C PRO A 162 -13.37 8.18 42.87
N ILE A 163 -14.68 7.99 42.75
CA ILE A 163 -15.71 8.68 43.52
C ILE A 163 -15.52 8.25 44.98
N GLY A 164 -15.37 9.20 45.90
CA GLY A 164 -15.33 8.88 47.32
C GLY A 164 -15.37 10.12 48.22
N GLY A 165 -16.44 10.23 49.01
CA GLY A 165 -16.53 11.04 50.22
C GLY A 165 -17.32 12.33 50.08
#